data_AF-A0A395JHM5-F1
#
_entry.id   AF-A0A395JHM5-F1
#
_cell.length_a   1.000
_cell.length_b   1.000
_cell.length_c   1.000
_cell.angle_alpha   90.00
_cell.angle_beta   90.00
_cell.angle_gamma   90.00
#
_symmetry.space_group_name_H-M   'P 1'
#
loop_
_entity.id
_entity.type
_entity.pdbx_description
1 polymer ?
#
loop_
_entity_poly.entity_id
_entity_poly.type
_entity_poly.pdbx_seq_one_letter_code
_entity_poly.pdbx_strand_id
1 'polypeptide(L)'
;MTTSVRQKLGALFWDVPIYICSFARQLLFGTPAWIEIRDRHQKLIRHDQSSGVACEGQWTSDLYLPSVFPRFGALLYKFAMRSHRIDLAPATQPHSGQPEVSFIIGHRGMERLPLLLKTLDSVSAQTGCACECIVVEQDSVPRIKNHLPKWVRYVHIIPTDDSTPYSRSWGFNVGATHARAEALIFHDNDMLVPRCYAYEILSRLQQGYDFINLKRFVFYFDQISTNAILAQEDVLPTLGFDSIMQNLEGGGSVGASKRGFNNIGGFDERFLGWGGEDNEFWERAQTQRVWPYTYLPILHLWHAPQPEKQDTDPTLTKHLHHELSKQPALERVKKLKQANAKYDDR
;
A
#
# COMPACT_ATOMS: atom_id res chain seq x y z
N MET A 1 -2.76 -14.23 21.75
CA MET A 1 -3.11 -15.63 22.11
C MET A 1 -1.83 -16.41 22.34
N THR A 2 -1.76 -17.26 23.36
CA THR A 2 -0.56 -18.08 23.61
C THR A 2 -0.52 -19.26 22.64
N THR A 3 0.53 -19.35 21.82
CA THR A 3 0.71 -20.47 20.88
C THR A 3 0.96 -21.77 21.63
N SER A 4 0.19 -22.83 21.30
CA SER A 4 0.33 -24.15 21.90
C SER A 4 1.68 -24.80 21.59
N VAL A 5 2.11 -25.74 22.43
CA VAL A 5 3.34 -26.52 22.20
C VAL A 5 3.30 -27.24 20.85
N ARG A 6 2.14 -27.81 20.48
CA ARG A 6 1.94 -28.46 19.18
C ARG A 6 2.17 -27.51 18.00
N GLN A 7 1.64 -26.29 18.09
CA GLN A 7 1.85 -25.25 17.07
C GLN A 7 3.33 -24.85 16.96
N LYS A 8 4.02 -24.66 18.09
CA LYS A 8 5.45 -24.34 18.13
C LYS A 8 6.32 -25.44 17.51
N LEU A 9 6.07 -26.70 17.85
CA LEU A 9 6.77 -27.84 17.24
C LEU A 9 6.47 -27.92 15.73
N GLY A 10 5.21 -27.76 15.34
CA GLY A 10 4.83 -27.72 13.92
C GLY A 10 5.57 -26.63 13.15
N ALA A 11 5.63 -25.41 13.70
CA ALA A 11 6.35 -24.30 13.09
C ALA A 11 7.87 -24.56 13.00
N LEU A 12 8.45 -25.15 14.05
CA LEU A 12 9.87 -25.50 14.10
C LEU A 12 10.26 -26.52 13.03
N PHE A 13 9.47 -27.56 12.82
CA PHE A 13 9.82 -28.61 11.86
C PHE A 13 9.49 -28.25 10.40
N TRP A 14 8.42 -27.50 10.16
CA TRP A 14 7.92 -27.28 8.81
C TRP A 14 8.22 -25.89 8.23
N ASP A 15 8.20 -24.83 9.05
CA ASP A 15 8.33 -23.46 8.56
C ASP A 15 9.76 -22.92 8.73
N VAL A 16 10.43 -23.22 9.84
CA VAL A 16 11.81 -22.75 10.11
C VAL A 16 12.80 -23.13 9.00
N PRO A 17 12.80 -24.37 8.45
CA PRO A 17 13.70 -24.71 7.34
C PRO A 17 13.53 -23.80 6.12
N ILE A 18 12.31 -23.36 5.81
CA ILE A 18 12.04 -22.47 4.67
C ILE A 18 12.78 -21.14 4.84
N TYR A 19 12.70 -20.56 6.05
CA TYR A 19 13.36 -19.29 6.36
C TYR A 19 14.88 -19.43 6.41
N ILE A 20 15.39 -20.47 7.09
CA ILE A 20 16.84 -20.72 7.19
C ILE A 20 17.44 -20.93 5.79
N CYS A 21 16.83 -21.77 4.96
CA CYS A 21 17.29 -21.99 3.59
C CYS A 21 17.25 -20.71 2.75
N SER A 22 16.20 -19.90 2.88
CA SER A 22 16.09 -18.60 2.20
C SER A 22 17.21 -17.65 2.62
N PHE A 23 17.40 -17.44 3.93
CA PHE A 23 18.46 -16.57 4.45
C PHE A 23 19.86 -17.06 4.09
N ALA A 24 20.11 -18.37 4.19
CA ALA A 24 21.39 -18.95 3.79
C ALA A 24 21.67 -18.74 2.30
N ARG A 25 20.68 -18.98 1.41
CA ARG A 25 20.82 -18.71 -0.03
C ARG A 25 21.13 -17.25 -0.31
N GLN A 26 20.47 -16.32 0.37
CA GLN A 26 20.75 -14.89 0.19
C GLN A 26 22.15 -14.51 0.65
N LEU A 27 22.64 -15.07 1.75
CA LEU A 27 24.02 -14.84 2.22
C LEU A 27 25.06 -15.45 1.27
N LEU A 28 24.81 -16.65 0.74
CA LEU A 28 25.74 -17.37 -0.13
C LEU A 28 25.81 -16.81 -1.54
N PHE A 29 24.67 -16.41 -2.11
CA PHE A 29 24.57 -16.03 -3.53
C PHE A 29 24.31 -14.53 -3.75
N GLY A 30 24.07 -13.75 -2.69
CA GLY A 30 23.82 -12.31 -2.78
C GLY A 30 22.47 -11.92 -3.42
N THR A 31 21.64 -12.90 -3.81
CA THR A 31 20.32 -12.66 -4.40
C THR A 31 19.24 -12.55 -3.32
N PRO A 32 18.18 -11.73 -3.51
CA PRO A 32 17.16 -11.46 -2.49
C PRO A 32 16.20 -12.65 -2.29
N ALA A 33 16.71 -13.78 -1.80
CA ALA A 33 15.94 -15.02 -1.63
C ALA A 33 14.82 -14.91 -0.60
N TRP A 34 14.82 -13.87 0.25
CA TRP A 34 13.71 -13.58 1.18
C TRP A 34 12.36 -13.42 0.48
N ILE A 35 12.35 -12.98 -0.80
CA ILE A 35 11.13 -12.81 -1.61
C ILE A 35 10.38 -14.15 -1.76
N GLU A 36 11.09 -15.27 -1.75
CA GLU A 36 10.54 -16.62 -1.94
C GLU A 36 9.91 -17.23 -0.67
N ILE A 37 10.03 -16.56 0.47
CA ILE A 37 9.40 -16.99 1.73
C ILE A 37 7.88 -16.95 1.56
N ARG A 38 7.21 -17.95 2.12
CA ARG A 38 5.75 -18.14 2.07
C ARG A 38 5.31 -19.11 3.15
N ASP A 39 4.00 -19.16 3.40
CA ASP A 39 3.41 -20.20 4.24
C ASP A 39 3.26 -21.51 3.47
N ARG A 40 3.18 -22.64 4.19
CA ARG A 40 3.22 -24.00 3.64
C ARG A 40 2.17 -24.26 2.55
N HIS A 41 0.99 -23.66 2.69
CA HIS A 41 -0.14 -23.85 1.77
C HIS A 41 -0.08 -22.92 0.56
N GLN A 42 0.79 -21.91 0.57
CA GLN A 42 0.92 -20.98 -0.53
C GLN A 42 1.88 -21.50 -1.59
N LYS A 43 1.50 -21.29 -2.85
CA LYS A 43 2.38 -21.46 -4.00
C LYS A 43 2.76 -20.09 -4.55
N LEU A 44 3.99 -20.00 -5.03
CA LEU A 44 4.50 -18.80 -5.69
C LEU A 44 4.71 -19.09 -7.17
N ILE A 45 4.24 -18.17 -7.99
CA ILE A 45 4.43 -18.14 -9.43
C ILE A 45 5.57 -17.16 -9.71
N ARG A 46 6.56 -17.61 -10.48
CA ARG A 46 7.66 -16.76 -10.95
C ARG A 46 7.36 -16.27 -12.36
N HIS A 47 7.86 -15.10 -12.69
CA HIS A 47 7.95 -14.64 -14.06
C HIS A 47 9.39 -14.79 -14.53
N ASP A 48 9.61 -15.42 -15.69
CA ASP A 48 10.94 -15.79 -16.19
C ASP A 48 11.91 -14.59 -16.32
N GLN A 49 11.36 -13.38 -16.48
CA GLN A 49 12.12 -12.14 -16.62
C GLN A 49 12.02 -11.21 -15.40
N SER A 50 11.46 -11.64 -14.26
CA SER A 50 11.32 -10.78 -13.08
C SER A 50 12.05 -11.29 -11.86
N SER A 51 12.51 -10.36 -11.03
CA SER A 51 12.98 -10.59 -9.67
C SER A 51 11.85 -10.88 -8.67
N GLY A 52 10.58 -10.78 -9.08
CA GLY A 52 9.40 -10.90 -8.21
C GLY A 52 8.66 -12.22 -8.29
N VAL A 53 7.69 -12.36 -7.38
CA VAL A 53 6.79 -13.51 -7.27
C VAL A 53 5.35 -13.06 -7.11
N ALA A 54 4.42 -13.83 -7.66
CA ALA A 54 3.00 -13.71 -7.40
C ALA A 54 2.55 -14.89 -6.52
N CYS A 55 1.62 -14.67 -5.59
CA CYS A 55 1.01 -15.76 -4.86
C CYS A 55 -0.11 -16.41 -5.70
N GLU A 56 -0.21 -17.73 -5.66
CA GLU A 56 -1.36 -18.45 -6.22
C GLU A 56 -2.57 -18.26 -5.30
N GLY A 57 -3.55 -17.46 -5.74
CA GLY A 57 -4.77 -17.16 -5.00
C GLY A 57 -4.96 -15.66 -4.76
N GLN A 58 -6.19 -15.28 -4.39
CA GLN A 58 -6.62 -13.87 -4.27
C GLN A 58 -6.55 -13.32 -2.84
N TRP A 59 -6.32 -14.18 -1.84
CA TRP A 59 -6.47 -13.77 -0.44
C TRP A 59 -5.16 -13.28 0.16
N THR A 60 -5.20 -12.09 0.77
CA THR A 60 -4.17 -11.61 1.69
C THR A 60 -4.06 -12.54 2.88
N SER A 61 -2.85 -12.77 3.38
CA SER A 61 -2.63 -13.53 4.62
C SER A 61 -1.45 -13.01 5.42
N ASP A 62 -1.44 -13.30 6.72
CA ASP A 62 -0.27 -13.09 7.57
C ASP A 62 0.70 -14.27 7.44
N LEU A 63 2.00 -13.99 7.47
CA LEU A 63 3.02 -15.04 7.62
C LEU A 63 2.87 -15.72 8.99
N TYR A 64 2.77 -17.04 8.97
CA TYR A 64 2.52 -17.81 10.18
C TYR A 64 3.74 -17.83 11.11
N LEU A 65 4.94 -18.09 10.58
CA LEU A 65 6.13 -18.28 11.42
C LEU A 65 6.47 -17.07 12.32
N PRO A 66 6.43 -15.81 11.83
CA PRO A 66 6.64 -14.63 12.67
C PRO A 66 5.64 -14.50 13.81
N SER A 67 4.40 -14.98 13.66
CA SER A 67 3.41 -14.98 14.75
C SER A 67 3.75 -15.96 15.88
N VAL A 68 4.53 -17.01 15.59
CA VAL A 68 4.96 -18.03 16.56
C VAL A 68 6.34 -17.71 17.13
N PHE A 69 7.27 -17.28 16.27
CA PHE A 69 8.64 -16.95 16.61
C PHE A 69 8.99 -15.55 16.05
N PRO A 70 8.69 -14.46 16.77
CA PRO A 70 8.88 -13.08 16.30
C PRO A 70 10.29 -12.75 15.80
N ARG A 71 11.31 -13.44 16.33
CA ARG A 71 12.70 -13.31 15.85
C ARG A 71 12.85 -13.59 14.34
N PHE A 72 12.05 -14.49 13.76
CA PHE A 72 12.07 -14.73 12.31
C PHE A 72 11.47 -13.57 11.51
N GLY A 73 10.49 -12.86 12.07
CA GLY A 73 10.01 -11.59 11.50
C GLY A 73 11.09 -10.51 11.50
N ALA A 74 11.80 -10.34 12.62
CA ALA A 74 12.91 -9.40 12.72
C ALA A 74 14.08 -9.74 11.78
N LEU A 75 14.40 -11.04 11.61
CA LEU A 75 15.39 -11.47 10.63
C LEU A 75 14.93 -11.20 9.19
N LEU A 76 13.70 -11.55 8.86
CA LEU A 76 13.11 -11.28 7.55
C LEU A 76 13.16 -9.78 7.21
N TYR A 77 12.78 -8.92 8.16
CA TYR A 77 12.91 -7.47 8.03
C TYR A 77 14.34 -7.05 7.69
N LYS A 78 15.35 -7.54 8.44
CA LYS A 78 16.76 -7.20 8.19
C LYS A 78 17.22 -7.59 6.79
N PHE A 79 16.87 -8.79 6.31
CA PHE A 79 17.21 -9.24 4.97
C PHE A 79 16.49 -8.44 3.88
N ALA A 80 15.23 -8.08 4.10
CA ALA A 80 14.45 -7.25 3.20
C ALA A 80 15.02 -5.83 3.10
N MET A 81 15.27 -5.16 4.24
CA MET A 81 15.82 -3.80 4.29
C MET A 81 17.25 -3.71 3.75
N ARG A 82 18.04 -4.79 3.87
CA ARG A 82 19.38 -4.87 3.25
C ARG A 82 19.30 -4.89 1.72
N SER A 83 18.24 -5.50 1.16
CA SER A 83 18.03 -5.61 -0.28
C SER A 83 17.39 -4.36 -0.86
N HIS A 84 16.42 -3.79 -0.13
CA HIS A 84 15.63 -2.63 -0.53
C HIS A 84 15.54 -1.66 0.64
N ARG A 85 16.39 -0.64 0.63
CA ARG A 85 16.42 0.38 1.68
C ARG A 85 15.23 1.31 1.59
N ILE A 86 14.67 1.61 2.75
CA ILE A 86 13.70 2.68 2.96
C ILE A 86 14.48 3.84 3.57
N ASP A 87 14.64 4.89 2.79
CA ASP A 87 15.29 6.12 3.22
C ASP A 87 14.19 7.11 3.63
N LEU A 88 14.42 7.90 4.68
CA LEU A 88 13.52 8.97 5.12
C LEU A 88 14.28 10.29 4.98
N ALA A 89 13.82 11.17 4.10
CA ALA A 89 14.47 12.44 3.85
C ALA A 89 13.42 13.54 3.81
N PRO A 90 13.38 14.48 4.77
CA PRO A 90 12.45 15.59 4.69
C PRO A 90 12.87 16.52 3.54
N ALA A 91 12.19 16.44 2.39
CA ALA A 91 12.46 17.39 1.31
C ALA A 91 12.07 18.81 1.72
N THR A 92 12.96 19.76 1.41
CA THR A 92 12.80 21.17 1.78
C THR A 92 12.34 22.06 0.64
N GLN A 93 12.39 21.57 -0.61
CA GLN A 93 12.06 22.35 -1.80
C GLN A 93 11.24 21.53 -2.82
N PRO A 94 10.29 22.17 -3.54
CA PRO A 94 9.59 21.55 -4.66
C PRO A 94 10.56 21.15 -5.78
N HIS A 95 10.28 20.03 -6.46
CA HIS A 95 10.97 19.71 -7.70
C HIS A 95 10.60 20.71 -8.80
N SER A 96 11.60 21.41 -9.33
CA SER A 96 11.47 22.31 -10.48
C SER A 96 11.50 21.50 -11.78
N GLY A 97 10.40 20.83 -12.11
CA GLY A 97 10.27 20.04 -13.33
C GLY A 97 8.89 19.41 -13.49
N GLN A 98 8.65 18.80 -14.66
CA GLN A 98 7.50 17.91 -14.85
C GLN A 98 7.78 16.59 -14.13
N PRO A 99 6.90 16.16 -13.22
CA PRO A 99 7.09 14.89 -12.52
C PRO A 99 6.84 13.73 -13.49
N GLU A 100 7.61 12.65 -13.32
CA GLU A 100 7.40 11.38 -14.01
C GLU A 100 6.37 10.51 -13.28
N VAL A 101 6.23 10.71 -11.97
CA VAL A 101 5.31 9.97 -11.09
C VAL A 101 4.58 10.94 -10.16
N SER A 102 3.27 10.74 -9.99
CA SER A 102 2.43 11.45 -9.03
C SER A 102 1.97 10.50 -7.92
N PHE A 103 2.48 10.68 -6.70
CA PHE A 103 1.90 10.08 -5.51
C PHE A 103 0.61 10.82 -5.13
N ILE A 104 -0.42 10.07 -4.78
CA ILE A 104 -1.73 10.58 -4.36
C ILE A 104 -2.05 9.96 -3.01
N ILE A 105 -2.20 10.81 -1.99
CA ILE A 105 -2.41 10.40 -0.61
C ILE A 105 -3.66 11.10 -0.07
N GLY A 106 -4.63 10.31 0.39
CA GLY A 106 -5.81 10.84 1.11
C GLY A 106 -5.53 11.03 2.60
N HIS A 107 -6.14 12.04 3.21
CA HIS A 107 -6.00 12.34 4.64
C HIS A 107 -7.26 12.94 5.25
N ARG A 108 -7.45 12.72 6.56
CA ARG A 108 -8.47 13.38 7.37
C ARG A 108 -7.97 13.54 8.81
N GLY A 109 -8.25 14.68 9.41
CA GLY A 109 -7.98 14.95 10.82
C GLY A 109 -6.49 15.16 11.15
N MET A 110 -6.23 15.46 12.42
CA MET A 110 -4.86 15.73 12.92
C MET A 110 -4.16 14.49 13.49
N GLU A 111 -4.92 13.47 13.89
CA GLU A 111 -4.37 12.27 14.57
C GLU A 111 -3.37 11.51 13.70
N ARG A 112 -3.58 11.50 12.38
CA ARG A 112 -2.70 10.80 11.43
C ARG A 112 -1.58 11.67 10.87
N LEU A 113 -1.54 12.95 11.19
CA LEU A 113 -0.56 13.88 10.63
C LEU A 113 0.89 13.42 10.88
N PRO A 114 1.30 12.94 12.08
CA PRO A 114 2.65 12.44 12.28
C PRO A 114 3.04 11.28 11.36
N LEU A 115 2.08 10.38 11.09
CA LEU A 115 2.30 9.25 10.18
C LEU A 115 2.44 9.75 8.74
N LEU A 116 1.55 10.66 8.31
CA LEU A 116 1.61 11.28 6.99
C LEU A 116 2.96 11.95 6.75
N LEU A 117 3.48 12.70 7.72
CA LEU A 117 4.78 13.36 7.59
C LEU A 117 5.91 12.34 7.39
N LYS A 118 5.88 11.19 8.06
CA LYS A 118 6.86 10.10 7.83
C LYS A 118 6.67 9.39 6.50
N THR A 119 5.44 9.18 6.06
CA THR A 119 5.17 8.70 4.70
C THR A 119 5.76 9.66 3.67
N LEU A 120 5.56 10.97 3.83
CA LEU A 120 6.13 12.00 2.95
C LEU A 120 7.67 12.03 2.97
N ASP A 121 8.31 11.76 4.11
CA ASP A 121 9.77 11.59 4.19
C ASP A 121 10.24 10.42 3.29
N SER A 122 9.48 9.32 3.22
CA SER A 122 9.81 8.18 2.34
C SER A 122 9.51 8.44 0.85
N VAL A 123 8.47 9.22 0.56
CA VAL A 123 8.10 9.63 -0.80
C VAL A 123 9.11 10.62 -1.38
N SER A 124 9.62 11.53 -0.56
CA SER A 124 10.62 12.49 -1.02
C SER A 124 12.04 11.92 -1.08
N ALA A 125 12.28 10.77 -0.46
CA ALA A 125 13.52 10.00 -0.61
C ALA A 125 13.56 9.10 -1.86
N GLN A 126 12.54 9.15 -2.73
CA GLN A 126 12.53 8.37 -3.97
C GLN A 126 13.66 8.78 -4.91
N THR A 127 14.21 7.79 -5.61
CA THR A 127 15.36 7.93 -6.52
C THR A 127 15.10 7.21 -7.84
N GLY A 128 15.76 7.66 -8.90
CA GLY A 128 15.63 7.10 -10.25
C GLY A 128 14.50 7.69 -11.09
N CYS A 129 13.61 8.51 -10.50
CA CYS A 129 12.60 9.28 -11.23
C CYS A 129 12.18 10.53 -10.46
N ALA A 130 11.70 11.55 -11.17
CA ALA A 130 11.15 12.76 -10.57
C ALA A 130 9.72 12.51 -10.05
N CYS A 131 9.48 12.75 -8.76
CA CYS A 131 8.18 12.54 -8.12
C CYS A 131 7.52 13.86 -7.73
N GLU A 132 6.20 13.94 -7.84
CA GLU A 132 5.39 14.86 -7.05
C GLU A 132 4.53 14.08 -6.05
N CYS A 133 4.05 14.77 -5.01
CA CYS A 133 3.05 14.24 -4.09
C CYS A 133 1.88 15.20 -3.95
N ILE A 134 0.68 14.65 -4.07
CA ILE A 134 -0.59 15.34 -3.87
C ILE A 134 -1.21 14.77 -2.60
N VAL A 135 -1.42 15.63 -1.61
CA VAL A 135 -2.17 15.28 -0.41
C VAL A 135 -3.56 15.88 -0.51
N VAL A 136 -4.57 15.01 -0.44
CA VAL A 136 -5.98 15.35 -0.53
C VAL A 136 -6.60 15.23 0.86
N GLU A 137 -6.85 16.36 1.50
CA GLU A 137 -7.53 16.42 2.79
C GLU A 137 -9.05 16.41 2.60
N GLN A 138 -9.74 15.49 3.28
CA GLN A 138 -11.19 15.43 3.33
C GLN A 138 -11.66 15.75 4.75
N ASP A 139 -11.98 17.02 5.02
CA ASP A 139 -12.37 17.53 6.33
C ASP A 139 -13.21 18.82 6.15
N SER A 140 -14.03 19.22 7.13
CA SER A 140 -14.86 20.42 7.01
C SER A 140 -14.05 21.72 7.00
N VAL A 141 -12.81 21.68 7.50
CA VAL A 141 -11.86 22.79 7.45
C VAL A 141 -10.46 22.28 7.06
N PRO A 142 -9.60 23.12 6.44
CA PRO A 142 -8.26 22.71 6.01
C PRO A 142 -7.28 22.65 7.20
N ARG A 143 -7.27 21.55 7.96
CA ARG A 143 -6.51 21.44 9.23
C ARG A 143 -5.02 21.25 8.99
N ILE A 144 -4.64 20.43 8.03
CA ILE A 144 -3.24 20.01 7.87
C ILE A 144 -2.43 20.93 6.94
N LYS A 145 -3.07 21.83 6.18
CA LYS A 145 -2.43 22.62 5.11
C LYS A 145 -1.11 23.28 5.54
N ASN A 146 -1.09 23.90 6.71
CA ASN A 146 0.08 24.63 7.22
C ASN A 146 1.16 23.73 7.83
N HIS A 147 0.88 22.44 7.96
CA HIS A 147 1.82 21.44 8.48
C HIS A 147 2.55 20.67 7.36
N LEU A 148 2.04 20.73 6.13
CA LEU A 148 2.62 20.01 5.01
C LEU A 148 3.92 20.67 4.53
N PRO A 149 4.95 19.87 4.15
CA PRO A 149 6.15 20.38 3.51
C PRO A 149 5.82 21.16 2.23
N LYS A 150 6.59 22.21 1.93
CA LYS A 150 6.33 23.11 0.77
C LYS A 150 6.33 22.41 -0.59
N TRP A 151 6.98 21.26 -0.71
CA TRP A 151 7.05 20.50 -1.96
C TRP A 151 5.77 19.70 -2.25
N VAL A 152 4.91 19.51 -1.25
CA VAL A 152 3.65 18.77 -1.36
C VAL A 152 2.57 19.68 -1.93
N ARG A 153 1.84 19.18 -2.93
CA ARG A 153 0.67 19.86 -3.48
C ARG A 153 -0.55 19.50 -2.62
N TYR A 154 -1.17 20.52 -2.04
CA TYR A 154 -2.32 20.34 -1.17
C TYR A 154 -3.63 20.57 -1.91
N VAL A 155 -4.59 19.65 -1.73
CA VAL A 155 -5.97 19.75 -2.21
C VAL A 155 -6.90 19.54 -1.02
N HIS A 156 -7.94 20.37 -0.91
CA HIS A 156 -8.94 20.28 0.15
C HIS A 156 -10.29 19.95 -0.46
N ILE A 157 -10.93 18.92 0.08
CA ILE A 157 -12.29 18.51 -0.24
C ILE A 157 -13.14 18.75 1.01
N ILE A 158 -14.25 19.46 0.82
CA ILE A 158 -15.23 19.73 1.88
C ILE A 158 -16.36 18.70 1.75
N PRO A 159 -16.54 17.79 2.72
CA PRO A 159 -17.71 16.91 2.76
C PRO A 159 -19.02 17.70 2.84
N THR A 160 -20.14 17.08 2.44
CA THR A 160 -21.45 17.72 2.49
C THR A 160 -21.90 18.07 3.91
N ASP A 161 -21.48 17.28 4.90
CA ASP A 161 -21.69 17.51 6.33
C ASP A 161 -20.60 16.81 7.17
N ASP A 162 -20.49 17.19 8.44
CA ASP A 162 -19.50 16.63 9.39
C ASP A 162 -19.71 15.13 9.69
N SER A 163 -20.89 14.57 9.39
CA SER A 163 -21.18 13.14 9.61
C SER A 163 -20.80 12.27 8.41
N THR A 164 -20.40 12.88 7.29
CA THR A 164 -20.02 12.17 6.07
C THR A 164 -18.77 11.31 6.32
N PRO A 165 -18.87 9.98 6.19
CA PRO A 165 -17.73 9.09 6.40
C PRO A 165 -16.56 9.42 5.47
N TYR A 166 -15.35 9.08 5.90
CA TYR A 166 -14.17 9.26 5.05
C TYR A 166 -14.30 8.40 3.78
N SER A 167 -13.96 8.95 2.62
CA SER A 167 -13.96 8.21 1.35
C SER A 167 -12.57 8.27 0.73
N ARG A 168 -11.83 7.16 0.86
CA ARG A 168 -10.54 6.98 0.20
C ARG A 168 -10.69 7.04 -1.33
N SER A 169 -11.75 6.44 -1.87
CA SER A 169 -12.09 6.48 -3.30
C SER A 169 -12.20 7.92 -3.82
N TRP A 170 -12.96 8.77 -3.12
CA TRP A 170 -13.15 10.16 -3.53
C TRP A 170 -11.84 10.95 -3.49
N GLY A 171 -11.06 10.81 -2.41
CA GLY A 171 -9.75 11.44 -2.28
C GLY A 171 -8.79 11.03 -3.40
N PHE A 172 -8.75 9.75 -3.76
CA PHE A 172 -7.92 9.25 -4.85
C PHE A 172 -8.38 9.72 -6.23
N ASN A 173 -9.68 9.72 -6.52
CA ASN A 173 -10.22 10.22 -7.78
C ASN A 173 -9.89 11.71 -7.98
N VAL A 174 -10.15 12.55 -6.97
CA VAL A 174 -9.80 13.98 -7.00
C VAL A 174 -8.29 14.16 -7.14
N GLY A 175 -7.48 13.43 -6.36
CA GLY A 175 -6.03 13.51 -6.48
C GLY A 175 -5.51 13.17 -7.88
N ALA A 176 -6.14 12.19 -8.56
CA ALA A 176 -5.80 11.81 -9.93
C ALA A 176 -6.11 12.89 -10.97
N THR A 177 -7.14 13.73 -10.77
CA THR A 177 -7.42 14.87 -11.66
C THR A 177 -6.36 15.97 -11.51
N HIS A 178 -5.78 16.12 -10.33
CA HIS A 178 -4.70 17.09 -10.06
C HIS A 178 -3.30 16.59 -10.44
N ALA A 179 -3.13 15.29 -10.72
CA ALA A 179 -1.87 14.67 -11.09
C ALA A 179 -1.33 15.18 -12.43
N ARG A 180 -0.07 15.63 -12.45
CA ARG A 180 0.66 16.08 -13.64
C ARG A 180 1.37 14.96 -14.39
N ALA A 181 1.67 13.85 -13.72
CA ALA A 181 2.27 12.68 -14.35
C ALA A 181 1.21 11.72 -14.91
N GLU A 182 1.62 10.93 -15.89
CA GLU A 182 0.83 9.81 -16.43
C GLU A 182 0.99 8.53 -15.59
N ALA A 183 2.02 8.44 -14.75
CA ALA A 183 2.17 7.38 -13.77
C ALA A 183 1.63 7.83 -12.41
N LEU A 184 0.60 7.15 -11.93
CA LEU A 184 -0.07 7.42 -10.67
C LEU A 184 0.31 6.38 -9.63
N ILE A 185 0.51 6.80 -8.39
CA ILE A 185 0.64 5.92 -7.22
C ILE A 185 -0.39 6.33 -6.19
N PHE A 186 -1.39 5.49 -5.97
CA PHE A 186 -2.38 5.66 -4.90
C PHE A 186 -1.80 5.06 -3.63
N HIS A 187 -1.61 5.87 -2.60
CA HIS A 187 -0.78 5.53 -1.44
C HIS A 187 -1.45 5.91 -0.12
N ASP A 188 -1.38 5.01 0.86
CA ASP A 188 -1.86 5.26 2.22
C ASP A 188 -0.92 6.21 2.97
N ASN A 189 -1.49 6.96 3.91
CA ASN A 189 -0.77 8.02 4.63
C ASN A 189 0.04 7.52 5.84
N ASP A 190 0.17 6.21 6.00
CA ASP A 190 0.86 5.54 7.09
C ASP A 190 1.76 4.41 6.58
N MET A 191 2.10 4.40 5.29
CA MET A 191 3.05 3.44 4.71
C MET A 191 4.38 4.08 4.36
N LEU A 192 5.47 3.33 4.56
CA LEU A 192 6.84 3.70 4.17
C LEU A 192 7.32 2.76 3.06
N VAL A 193 7.84 3.35 1.97
CA VAL A 193 8.22 2.60 0.77
C VAL A 193 9.73 2.69 0.47
N PRO A 194 10.32 1.68 -0.19
CA PRO A 194 11.73 1.72 -0.57
C PRO A 194 12.05 2.88 -1.51
N ARG A 195 13.28 3.39 -1.46
CA ARG A 195 13.73 4.54 -2.30
C ARG A 195 13.63 4.32 -3.82
N CYS A 196 13.45 3.07 -4.26
CA CYS A 196 13.29 2.71 -5.68
C CYS A 196 11.84 2.43 -6.07
N TYR A 197 10.87 2.57 -5.16
CA TYR A 197 9.48 2.15 -5.36
C TYR A 197 8.82 2.84 -6.55
N ALA A 198 8.95 4.17 -6.64
CA ALA A 198 8.38 4.96 -7.74
C ALA A 198 9.01 4.57 -9.08
N TYR A 199 10.34 4.42 -9.11
CA TYR A 199 11.08 4.05 -10.33
C TYR A 199 10.69 2.64 -10.82
N GLU A 200 10.55 1.67 -9.93
CA GLU A 200 10.13 0.31 -10.31
C GLU A 200 8.69 0.29 -10.85
N ILE A 201 7.77 1.07 -10.27
CA ILE A 201 6.43 1.22 -10.82
C ILE A 201 6.49 1.85 -12.21
N LEU A 202 7.19 2.98 -12.35
CA LEU A 202 7.34 3.68 -13.62
C LEU A 202 7.92 2.76 -14.70
N SER A 203 8.95 1.99 -14.38
CA SER A 203 9.59 1.04 -15.29
C SER A 203 8.60 0.00 -15.81
N ARG A 204 7.70 -0.53 -14.96
CA ARG A 204 6.68 -1.49 -15.42
C ARG A 204 5.58 -0.81 -16.23
N LEU A 205 5.17 0.40 -15.88
CA LEU A 205 4.22 1.17 -16.69
C LEU A 205 4.79 1.46 -18.09
N GLN A 206 6.09 1.76 -18.20
CA GLN A 206 6.78 1.95 -19.49
C GLN A 206 6.87 0.67 -20.33
N GLN A 207 6.77 -0.52 -19.72
CA GLN A 207 6.63 -1.80 -20.42
C GLN A 207 5.20 -2.06 -20.92
N GLY A 208 4.29 -1.10 -20.73
CA GLY A 208 2.91 -1.13 -21.20
C GLY A 208 1.92 -1.84 -20.27
N TYR A 209 2.30 -2.08 -19.03
CA TYR A 209 1.34 -2.47 -17.98
C TYR A 209 0.54 -1.24 -17.52
N ASP A 210 -0.69 -1.49 -17.09
CA ASP A 210 -1.62 -0.46 -16.64
C ASP A 210 -1.75 -0.40 -15.13
N PHE A 211 -1.57 -1.52 -14.42
CA PHE A 211 -1.64 -1.57 -12.96
C PHE A 211 -0.52 -2.41 -12.38
N ILE A 212 0.14 -1.90 -11.34
CA ILE A 212 1.37 -2.48 -10.80
C ILE A 212 1.20 -2.67 -9.29
N ASN A 213 1.40 -3.91 -8.84
CA ASN A 213 1.52 -4.22 -7.43
C ASN A 213 2.90 -4.86 -7.15
N LEU A 214 3.73 -4.16 -6.38
CA LEU A 214 5.10 -4.60 -6.06
C LEU A 214 5.27 -5.08 -4.62
N LYS A 215 4.22 -5.02 -3.80
CA LYS A 215 4.27 -5.23 -2.35
C LYS A 215 4.44 -6.71 -2.01
N ARG A 216 5.64 -7.15 -1.65
CA ARG A 216 5.87 -8.55 -1.28
C ARG A 216 5.41 -8.84 0.13
N PHE A 217 5.98 -8.09 1.08
CA PHE A 217 5.60 -8.12 2.48
C PHE A 217 5.30 -6.72 2.97
N VAL A 218 4.19 -6.58 3.67
CA VAL A 218 3.86 -5.39 4.45
C VAL A 218 4.11 -5.71 5.91
N PHE A 219 5.13 -5.07 6.48
CA PHE A 219 5.48 -5.21 7.88
C PHE A 219 4.62 -4.23 8.69
N TYR A 220 3.56 -4.74 9.32
CA TYR A 220 2.73 -3.94 10.22
C TYR A 220 3.47 -3.79 11.54
N PHE A 221 4.12 -2.64 11.70
CA PHE A 221 4.81 -2.31 12.94
C PHE A 221 3.83 -2.30 14.09
N ASP A 222 4.30 -2.67 15.28
CA ASP A 222 3.56 -2.40 16.50
C ASP A 222 3.68 -0.91 16.90
N GLN A 223 2.93 -0.54 17.94
CA GLN A 223 2.91 0.83 18.45
C GLN A 223 4.31 1.29 18.91
N ILE A 224 5.10 0.42 19.54
CA ILE A 224 6.41 0.76 20.10
C ILE A 224 7.39 1.09 18.98
N SER A 225 7.46 0.24 17.96
CA SER A 225 8.32 0.41 16.79
C SER A 225 7.94 1.64 15.98
N THR A 226 6.64 1.91 15.87
CA THR A 226 6.13 3.11 15.21
C THR A 226 6.56 4.36 15.96
N ASN A 227 6.39 4.39 17.28
CA ASN A 227 6.81 5.52 18.11
C ASN A 227 8.31 5.79 17.99
N ALA A 228 9.15 4.74 17.94
CA ALA A 228 10.59 4.89 17.72
C ALA A 228 10.90 5.57 16.37
N ILE A 229 10.24 5.16 15.28
CA ILE A 229 10.40 5.82 13.97
C ILE A 229 9.93 7.28 14.00
N LEU A 230 8.78 7.56 14.63
CA LEU A 230 8.26 8.93 14.76
C LEU A 230 9.23 9.82 15.54
N ALA A 231 9.87 9.27 16.58
CA ALA A 231 10.89 9.93 17.38
C ALA A 231 12.28 10.00 16.71
N GLN A 232 12.44 9.44 15.50
CA GLN A 232 13.72 9.35 14.78
C GLN A 232 14.80 8.54 15.53
N GLU A 233 14.37 7.56 16.32
CA GLU A 233 15.24 6.63 17.04
C GLU A 233 15.59 5.41 16.17
N ASP A 234 16.66 4.70 16.51
CA ASP A 234 16.92 3.39 15.90
C ASP A 234 15.80 2.44 16.32
N VAL A 235 15.08 1.88 15.34
CA VAL A 235 13.99 0.93 15.58
C VAL A 235 14.51 -0.46 15.95
N LEU A 236 15.75 -0.82 15.60
CA LEU A 236 16.24 -2.20 15.78
C LEU A 236 16.18 -2.73 17.23
N PRO A 237 16.41 -1.93 18.29
CA PRO A 237 16.27 -2.38 19.68
C PRO A 237 14.83 -2.68 20.09
N THR A 238 13.86 -2.00 19.48
CA THR A 238 12.43 -2.08 19.84
C THR A 238 11.58 -2.77 18.78
N LEU A 239 12.21 -3.29 17.73
CA LEU A 239 11.54 -3.82 16.54
C LEU A 239 10.55 -4.94 16.89
N GLY A 240 9.29 -4.67 16.58
CA GLY A 240 8.16 -5.56 16.74
C GLY A 240 7.11 -5.33 15.66
N PHE A 241 6.33 -6.37 15.40
CA PHE A 241 5.30 -6.37 14.36
C PHE A 241 4.02 -6.95 14.94
N ASP A 242 2.89 -6.29 14.68
CA ASP A 242 1.57 -6.88 14.92
C ASP A 242 1.31 -8.01 13.91
N SER A 243 1.73 -7.81 12.66
CA SER A 243 1.73 -8.85 11.64
C SER A 243 2.73 -8.57 10.52
N ILE A 244 3.00 -9.59 9.70
CA ILE A 244 3.73 -9.44 8.44
C ILE A 244 2.84 -10.03 7.35
N MET A 245 2.17 -9.14 6.62
CA MET A 245 1.20 -9.52 5.59
C MET A 245 1.88 -9.83 4.27
N GLN A 246 1.30 -10.75 3.51
CA GLN A 246 1.64 -11.08 2.14
C GLN A 246 0.38 -11.12 1.25
N ASN A 247 0.61 -11.03 -0.06
CA ASN A 247 -0.46 -11.06 -1.07
C ASN A 247 -1.50 -9.92 -0.90
N LEU A 248 -1.05 -8.75 -0.43
CA LEU A 248 -1.92 -7.57 -0.34
C LEU A 248 -2.16 -7.02 -1.74
N GLU A 249 -3.42 -7.05 -2.18
CA GLU A 249 -3.88 -6.61 -3.51
C GLU A 249 -3.83 -5.08 -3.69
N GLY A 250 -4.95 -4.42 -4.02
CA GLY A 250 -5.01 -2.98 -4.25
C GLY A 250 -4.75 -2.10 -3.01
N GLY A 251 -4.81 -2.69 -1.80
CA GLY A 251 -4.65 -1.98 -0.54
C GLY A 251 -3.26 -1.41 -0.30
N GLY A 252 -3.15 -0.42 0.59
CA GLY A 252 -1.87 0.18 0.98
C GLY A 252 -1.27 1.11 -0.08
N SER A 253 -0.77 0.52 -1.16
CA SER A 253 -0.12 1.26 -2.24
C SER A 253 -0.21 0.53 -3.58
N VAL A 254 -0.70 1.19 -4.62
CA VAL A 254 -0.83 0.60 -5.96
C VAL A 254 -0.47 1.61 -7.05
N GLY A 255 0.29 1.14 -8.05
CA GLY A 255 0.65 1.93 -9.21
C GLY A 255 -0.37 1.76 -10.34
N ALA A 256 -0.65 2.83 -11.09
CA ALA A 256 -1.52 2.80 -12.26
C ALA A 256 -1.01 3.73 -13.37
N SER A 257 -1.22 3.35 -14.62
CA SER A 257 -1.20 4.33 -15.72
C SER A 257 -2.47 5.17 -15.63
N LYS A 258 -2.36 6.48 -15.87
CA LYS A 258 -3.53 7.38 -15.89
C LYS A 258 -4.57 6.93 -16.92
N ARG A 259 -4.10 6.43 -18.07
CA ARG A 259 -4.94 5.76 -19.08
C ARG A 259 -5.69 4.56 -18.52
N GLY A 260 -4.99 3.62 -17.86
CA GLY A 260 -5.58 2.42 -17.26
C GLY A 260 -6.59 2.75 -16.17
N PHE A 261 -6.26 3.71 -15.31
CA PHE A 261 -7.15 4.27 -14.28
C PHE A 261 -8.45 4.82 -14.89
N ASN A 262 -8.34 5.66 -15.91
CA ASN A 262 -9.50 6.21 -16.63
C ASN A 262 -10.29 5.14 -17.38
N ASN A 263 -9.62 4.12 -17.93
CA ASN A 263 -10.26 3.02 -18.64
C ASN A 263 -11.21 2.20 -17.75
N ILE A 264 -10.89 2.07 -16.46
CA ILE A 264 -11.73 1.35 -15.50
C ILE A 264 -12.74 2.25 -14.77
N GLY A 265 -12.69 3.57 -14.98
CA GLY A 265 -13.57 4.56 -14.36
C GLY A 265 -13.13 5.06 -12.97
N GLY A 266 -11.86 4.88 -12.61
CA GLY A 266 -11.33 5.28 -11.30
C GLY A 266 -11.75 4.38 -10.15
N PHE A 267 -11.70 4.90 -8.91
CA PHE A 267 -12.28 4.25 -7.74
C PHE A 267 -13.79 4.46 -7.69
N ASP A 268 -14.52 3.49 -7.14
CA ASP A 268 -15.97 3.62 -6.91
C ASP A 268 -16.22 4.44 -5.64
N GLU A 269 -16.77 5.65 -5.80
CA GLU A 269 -17.00 6.60 -4.70
C GLU A 269 -18.17 6.21 -3.79
N ARG A 270 -18.93 5.16 -4.14
CA ARG A 270 -19.96 4.59 -3.26
C ARG A 270 -19.38 3.92 -2.01
N PHE A 271 -18.08 3.64 -2.01
CA PHE A 271 -17.36 3.19 -0.82
C PHE A 271 -17.12 4.38 0.12
N LEU A 272 -18.00 4.49 1.12
CA LEU A 272 -17.93 5.45 2.22
C LEU A 272 -17.55 4.72 3.51
N GLY A 273 -16.52 5.19 4.19
CA GLY A 273 -15.91 4.52 5.34
C GLY A 273 -14.74 3.63 4.91
N TRP A 274 -14.58 2.49 5.58
CA TRP A 274 -13.38 1.66 5.48
C TRP A 274 -13.65 0.26 4.93
N GLY A 275 -12.87 -0.15 3.92
CA GLY A 275 -12.69 -1.53 3.50
C GLY A 275 -13.45 -1.92 2.22
N GLY A 276 -12.85 -2.82 1.44
CA GLY A 276 -13.44 -3.41 0.23
C GLY A 276 -13.28 -2.55 -1.03
N GLU A 277 -12.99 -1.26 -0.89
CA GLU A 277 -12.83 -0.34 -2.02
C GLU A 277 -11.58 -0.66 -2.86
N ASP A 278 -10.52 -1.10 -2.19
CA ASP A 278 -9.24 -1.48 -2.77
C ASP A 278 -9.30 -2.84 -3.47
N ASN A 279 -10.02 -3.80 -2.89
CA ASN A 279 -10.33 -5.08 -3.53
C ASN A 279 -11.20 -4.86 -4.77
N GLU A 280 -12.27 -4.08 -4.66
CA GLU A 280 -13.16 -3.77 -5.79
C GLU A 280 -12.40 -3.11 -6.95
N PHE A 281 -11.57 -2.12 -6.63
CA PHE A 281 -10.70 -1.46 -7.60
C PHE A 281 -9.73 -2.44 -8.26
N TRP A 282 -9.06 -3.29 -7.48
CA TRP A 282 -8.10 -4.26 -7.99
C TRP A 282 -8.75 -5.32 -8.87
N GLU A 283 -9.94 -5.80 -8.53
CA GLU A 283 -10.72 -6.72 -9.35
C GLU A 283 -11.05 -6.11 -10.73
N ARG A 284 -11.42 -4.83 -10.78
CA ARG A 284 -11.61 -4.12 -12.06
C ARG A 284 -10.31 -3.89 -12.80
N ALA A 285 -9.21 -3.63 -12.10
CA ALA A 285 -7.88 -3.51 -12.69
C ALA A 285 -7.44 -4.78 -13.44
N GLN A 286 -7.88 -5.97 -13.03
CA GLN A 286 -7.62 -7.24 -13.74
C GLN A 286 -8.19 -7.27 -15.18
N THR A 287 -9.08 -6.35 -15.55
CA THR A 287 -9.55 -6.19 -16.93
C THR A 287 -8.54 -5.51 -17.85
N GLN A 288 -7.45 -4.98 -17.30
CA GLN A 288 -6.35 -4.34 -18.01
C GLN A 288 -5.05 -5.16 -17.86
N ARG A 289 -3.92 -4.65 -18.37
CA ARG A 289 -2.62 -5.32 -18.23
C ARG A 289 -2.06 -5.12 -16.82
N VAL A 290 -2.14 -6.14 -15.98
CA VAL A 290 -1.65 -6.09 -14.59
C VAL A 290 -0.25 -6.69 -14.47
N TRP A 291 0.59 -6.07 -13.64
CA TRP A 291 1.82 -6.67 -13.12
C TRP A 291 1.63 -7.09 -11.66
N PRO A 292 1.47 -8.40 -11.38
CA PRO A 292 1.23 -8.91 -10.03
C PRO A 292 2.49 -9.44 -9.33
N TYR A 293 3.68 -9.33 -9.94
CA TYR A 293 4.91 -9.93 -9.40
C TYR A 293 5.58 -8.99 -8.40
N THR A 294 5.47 -9.35 -7.13
CA THR A 294 5.87 -8.58 -5.96
C THR A 294 7.28 -8.91 -5.48
N TYR A 295 8.01 -7.91 -5.00
CA TYR A 295 9.38 -8.06 -4.47
C TYR A 295 9.84 -6.93 -3.54
N LEU A 296 9.03 -5.89 -3.34
CA LEU A 296 9.41 -4.76 -2.50
C LEU A 296 8.79 -4.89 -1.10
N PRO A 297 9.58 -4.70 -0.03
CA PRO A 297 9.06 -4.62 1.32
C PRO A 297 8.43 -3.24 1.56
N ILE A 298 7.32 -3.19 2.31
CA ILE A 298 6.69 -1.94 2.75
C ILE A 298 6.51 -2.01 4.26
N LEU A 299 6.63 -0.87 4.94
CA LEU A 299 6.32 -0.77 6.37
C LEU A 299 4.98 -0.07 6.52
N HIS A 300 4.11 -0.58 7.37
CA HIS A 300 2.91 0.11 7.79
C HIS A 300 3.12 0.59 9.23
N LEU A 301 2.93 1.88 9.46
CA LEU A 301 3.04 2.52 10.76
C LEU A 301 1.76 2.29 11.55
N TRP A 302 1.93 1.85 12.79
CA TRP A 302 0.84 1.56 13.69
C TRP A 302 -0.02 2.80 13.97
N HIS A 303 -1.31 2.55 14.10
CA HIS A 303 -2.26 3.54 14.56
C HIS A 303 -3.39 2.85 15.32
N ALA A 304 -4.07 3.58 16.20
CA ALA A 304 -5.28 3.07 16.83
C ALA A 304 -6.36 2.79 15.76
N PRO A 305 -7.21 1.76 15.93
CA PRO A 305 -8.39 1.60 15.09
C PRO A 305 -9.22 2.88 15.09
N GLN A 306 -9.69 3.31 13.91
CA GLN A 306 -10.51 4.52 13.85
C GLN A 306 -11.84 4.29 14.58
N PRO A 307 -12.32 5.27 15.38
CA PRO A 307 -13.64 5.19 16.02
C PRO A 307 -14.76 4.93 15.02
N GLU A 308 -14.66 5.50 13.81
CA GLU A 308 -15.62 5.29 12.73
C GLU A 308 -15.69 3.82 12.24
N LYS A 309 -14.67 2.97 12.49
CA LYS A 309 -14.82 1.51 12.26
C LYS A 309 -15.77 0.84 13.25
N GLN A 310 -16.16 1.54 14.33
CA GLN A 310 -17.18 1.10 15.29
C GLN A 310 -18.56 1.67 14.94
N ASP A 311 -18.64 2.89 14.38
CA ASP A 311 -19.91 3.59 14.06
C ASP A 311 -20.39 3.40 12.61
N THR A 312 -19.49 3.32 11.62
CA THR A 312 -19.84 2.83 10.28
C THR A 312 -19.88 1.33 10.36
N ASP A 313 -21.03 0.73 10.07
CA ASP A 313 -21.15 -0.72 10.03
C ASP A 313 -20.14 -1.25 8.99
N PRO A 314 -19.03 -1.89 9.40
CA PRO A 314 -18.03 -2.42 8.48
C PRO A 314 -18.62 -3.49 7.57
N THR A 315 -19.85 -3.94 7.87
CA THR A 315 -20.62 -4.79 6.98
C THR A 315 -21.10 -4.04 5.75
N LEU A 316 -21.35 -2.73 5.76
CA LEU A 316 -21.91 -2.02 4.60
C LEU A 316 -20.95 -1.94 3.41
N THR A 317 -19.70 -1.51 3.64
CA THR A 317 -18.68 -1.43 2.57
C THR A 317 -18.26 -2.82 2.10
N LYS A 318 -18.09 -3.77 3.03
CA LYS A 318 -17.82 -5.18 2.70
C LYS A 318 -18.99 -5.84 1.99
N HIS A 319 -20.23 -5.52 2.36
CA HIS A 319 -21.42 -6.02 1.69
C HIS A 319 -21.52 -5.43 0.29
N LEU A 320 -21.27 -4.13 0.13
CA LEU A 320 -21.17 -3.49 -1.19
C LEU A 320 -20.12 -4.19 -2.05
N HIS A 321 -18.91 -4.40 -1.54
CA HIS A 321 -17.88 -5.18 -2.25
C HIS A 321 -18.40 -6.57 -2.62
N HIS A 322 -18.95 -7.33 -1.65
CA HIS A 322 -19.49 -8.66 -1.89
C HIS A 322 -20.57 -8.70 -2.98
N GLU A 323 -21.53 -7.77 -2.97
CA GLU A 323 -22.57 -7.67 -3.99
C GLU A 323 -22.03 -7.26 -5.35
N LEU A 324 -21.01 -6.40 -5.39
CA LEU A 324 -20.32 -6.02 -6.63
C LEU A 324 -19.49 -7.17 -7.19
N SER A 325 -18.79 -7.95 -6.37
CA SER A 325 -17.96 -9.08 -6.80
C SER A 325 -18.78 -10.24 -7.40
N LYS A 326 -20.11 -10.28 -7.18
CA LYS A 326 -21.02 -11.19 -7.90
C LYS A 326 -21.18 -10.84 -9.38
N GLN A 327 -20.79 -9.64 -9.80
CA GLN A 327 -20.90 -9.15 -11.16
C GLN A 327 -19.54 -9.19 -11.88
N PRO A 328 -19.51 -9.54 -13.19
CA PRO A 328 -18.28 -9.49 -13.97
C PRO A 328 -17.60 -8.12 -13.92
N ALA A 329 -16.28 -8.10 -13.75
CA ALA A 329 -15.50 -6.88 -13.61
C ALA A 329 -15.71 -5.89 -14.79
N LEU A 330 -15.80 -6.39 -16.03
CA LEU A 330 -16.07 -5.56 -17.22
C LEU A 330 -17.43 -4.86 -17.17
N GLU A 331 -18.46 -5.51 -16.61
CA GLU A 331 -19.78 -4.89 -16.45
C GLU A 331 -19.74 -3.78 -15.40
N ARG A 332 -19.02 -4.01 -14.30
CA ARG A 332 -18.81 -2.98 -13.27
C ARG A 332 -18.09 -1.76 -13.83
N VAL A 333 -17.03 -1.96 -14.62
CA VAL A 333 -16.33 -0.88 -15.35
C VAL A 333 -17.31 -0.08 -16.21
N LYS A 334 -18.14 -0.74 -17.02
CA LYS A 334 -19.11 -0.05 -17.87
C LYS A 334 -20.10 0.78 -17.05
N LYS A 335 -20.65 0.21 -15.97
CA LYS A 335 -21.62 0.89 -15.09
C LYS A 335 -21.01 2.11 -14.41
N LEU A 336 -19.79 1.98 -13.87
CA LEU A 336 -19.10 3.09 -13.19
C LEU A 336 -18.83 4.24 -14.16
N LYS A 337 -18.32 3.95 -15.37
CA LYS A 337 -18.08 4.99 -16.38
C LYS A 337 -19.36 5.70 -16.82
N GLN A 338 -20.47 4.97 -16.96
CA GLN A 338 -21.77 5.58 -17.26
C GLN A 338 -22.29 6.45 -16.12
N ALA A 339 -22.03 6.08 -14.87
CA ALA A 339 -22.38 6.89 -13.72
C ALA A 339 -21.56 8.19 -13.73
N ASN A 340 -20.24 8.12 -13.90
CA ASN A 340 -19.35 9.28 -13.90
C ASN A 340 -19.68 10.28 -15.02
N ALA A 341 -19.97 9.79 -16.24
CA ALA A 341 -20.36 10.67 -17.35
C ALA A 341 -21.63 11.49 -17.05
N LYS A 342 -22.58 10.94 -16.27
CA LYS A 342 -23.80 11.67 -15.86
C LYS A 342 -23.56 12.69 -14.76
N TYR A 343 -22.40 12.66 -14.10
CA TYR A 343 -22.00 13.66 -13.11
C TYR A 343 -21.26 14.83 -13.77
N ASP A 344 -20.41 14.56 -14.77
CA ASP A 344 -19.69 15.62 -15.51
C ASP A 344 -20.62 16.52 -16.35
N ASP A 345 -21.81 16.03 -16.73
CA ASP A 345 -22.83 16.77 -17.47
C ASP A 345 -23.72 17.69 -16.59
N ARG A 346 -23.49 17.74 -15.26
CA ARG A 346 -24.24 18.60 -14.32
C ARG A 346 -23.34 19.68 -13.73
#